data_AF-A0AA95GS79-F1
#
_entry.id   AF-A0AA95GS79-F1
#
_cell.length_a   1.000
_cell.length_b   1.000
_cell.length_c   1.000
_cell.angle_alpha   90.00
_cell.angle_beta   90.00
_cell.angle_gamma   90.00
#
_symmetry.space_group_name_H-M   'P 1'
#
loop_
_entity.id
_entity.type
_entity.pdbx_description
1 polymer ?
#
loop_
_entity_poly.entity_id
_entity_poly.type
_entity_poly.pdbx_seq_one_letter_code
_entity_poly.pdbx_strand_id
1 'polypeptide(L)'
;MGDEMEHYSRLFKSQEEIKQEIEQIKDVLFQFDILNAEIFTDQISQIEDRQTMLTLKNTLADARSLYNLIRLQGNIELLQQLDFNKLNVLYREACHRLDLLNLKADLEQGVDISGLLNQALEEVIFEFHKIGEEELVLADQLKDTLRRTREALANNFDQQDPQFITLKEELERLFKKKKLSEITQNEMVANIGILNKIHGRIKELNRRNNLLRDKYRGDVKYARTHKRLREHGRPSEPERKIYQALLSVKLDADNKVLNNSNILNNEGYLERQMVSCVIAHFEDEHHIKLSAQMAKEINRLIVTEYLNEFNTGARTW
;
A
#
# COMPACT_ATOMS: atom_id res chain seq x y z
N MET A 1 -36.55 17.11 -12.59
CA MET A 1 -36.93 17.99 -13.72
C MET A 1 -36.01 19.21 -13.86
N GLY A 2 -35.42 19.76 -12.77
CA GLY A 2 -34.47 20.88 -12.86
C GLY A 2 -33.03 20.52 -13.23
N ASP A 3 -32.53 19.34 -12.82
CA ASP A 3 -31.15 18.90 -13.07
C ASP A 3 -30.86 18.48 -14.52
N GLU A 4 -31.89 18.07 -15.28
CA GLU A 4 -31.67 17.59 -16.65
C GLU A 4 -31.44 18.76 -17.63
N MET A 5 -32.01 19.94 -17.39
CA MET A 5 -31.83 21.11 -18.28
C MET A 5 -30.42 21.69 -18.23
N GLU A 6 -29.69 21.60 -17.11
CA GLU A 6 -28.28 22.03 -17.04
C GLU A 6 -27.34 21.11 -17.86
N HIS A 7 -27.71 19.85 -18.04
CA HIS A 7 -26.96 18.94 -18.90
C HIS A 7 -27.22 19.19 -20.39
N TYR A 8 -28.43 19.64 -20.78
CA TYR A 8 -28.77 19.97 -22.16
C TYR A 8 -28.20 21.32 -22.62
N SER A 9 -28.03 22.31 -21.73
CA SER A 9 -27.39 23.60 -22.07
C SER A 9 -25.89 23.45 -22.36
N ARG A 10 -25.21 22.46 -21.77
CA ARG A 10 -23.80 22.14 -22.07
C ARG A 10 -23.59 21.52 -23.46
N LEU A 11 -24.63 21.01 -24.10
CA LEU A 11 -24.53 20.42 -25.46
C LEU A 11 -24.50 21.49 -26.57
N PHE A 12 -24.94 22.73 -26.28
CA PHE A 12 -25.06 23.80 -27.26
C PHE A 12 -24.57 25.14 -26.70
N LYS A 13 -23.25 25.35 -26.67
CA LYS A 13 -22.68 26.69 -26.46
C LYS A 13 -22.63 27.46 -27.77
N SER A 14 -22.90 28.76 -27.73
CA SER A 14 -22.71 29.66 -28.87
C SER A 14 -21.22 29.89 -29.15
N GLN A 15 -20.91 30.34 -30.36
CA GLN A 15 -19.52 30.64 -30.75
C GLN A 15 -18.91 31.77 -29.91
N GLU A 16 -19.72 32.71 -29.42
CA GLU A 16 -19.30 33.81 -28.54
C GLU A 16 -18.95 33.31 -27.13
N GLU A 17 -19.77 32.42 -26.55
CA GLU A 17 -19.50 31.80 -25.26
C GLU A 17 -18.22 30.95 -25.31
N ILE A 18 -18.00 30.20 -26.40
CA ILE A 18 -16.77 29.43 -26.58
C ILE A 18 -15.55 30.35 -26.62
N LYS A 19 -15.62 31.50 -27.29
CA LYS A 19 -14.53 32.48 -27.32
C LYS A 19 -14.27 33.08 -25.94
N GLN A 20 -15.31 33.39 -25.18
CA GLN A 20 -15.17 33.89 -23.82
C GLN A 20 -14.49 32.86 -22.90
N GLU A 21 -14.86 31.58 -23.00
CA GLU A 21 -14.20 30.52 -22.25
C GLU A 21 -12.74 30.31 -22.66
N ILE A 22 -12.42 30.44 -23.95
CA ILE A 22 -11.03 30.42 -24.42
C ILE A 22 -10.21 31.53 -23.75
N GLU A 23 -10.74 32.75 -23.67
CA GLU A 23 -10.03 33.87 -23.02
C GLU A 23 -9.91 33.67 -21.51
N GLN A 24 -10.94 33.16 -20.84
CA GLN A 24 -10.85 32.81 -19.41
C GLN A 24 -9.78 31.74 -19.12
N ILE A 25 -9.68 30.73 -19.99
CA ILE A 25 -8.63 29.71 -19.89
C ILE A 25 -7.26 30.35 -20.07
N LYS A 26 -7.10 31.26 -21.05
CA LYS A 26 -5.83 31.98 -21.25
C LYS A 26 -5.47 32.84 -20.04
N ASP A 27 -6.41 33.56 -19.44
CA ASP A 27 -6.16 34.44 -18.30
C ASP A 27 -5.63 33.67 -17.09
N VAL A 28 -6.21 32.52 -16.78
CA VAL A 28 -5.75 31.66 -15.67
C VAL A 28 -4.40 31.04 -15.99
N LEU A 29 -4.20 30.58 -17.23
CA LEU A 29 -2.95 29.95 -17.65
C LEU A 29 -1.81 30.95 -17.91
N PHE A 30 -2.10 32.24 -18.02
CA PHE A 30 -1.12 33.29 -18.32
C PHE A 30 0.01 33.36 -17.28
N GLN A 31 -0.29 32.98 -16.04
CA GLN A 31 0.68 32.96 -14.94
C GLN A 31 1.70 31.81 -15.06
N PHE A 32 1.47 30.86 -15.98
CA PHE A 32 2.25 29.63 -16.12
C PHE A 32 2.88 29.53 -17.51
N ASP A 33 4.00 28.80 -17.60
CA ASP A 33 4.59 28.44 -18.88
C ASP A 33 3.82 27.27 -19.49
N ILE A 34 2.91 27.56 -20.41
CA ILE A 34 2.14 26.54 -21.14
C ILE A 34 2.87 25.98 -22.38
N LEU A 35 4.06 26.48 -22.70
CA LEU A 35 4.84 26.06 -23.86
C LEU A 35 5.78 24.91 -23.52
N ASN A 36 6.41 24.96 -22.34
CA ASN A 36 7.33 23.96 -21.82
C ASN A 36 6.72 23.25 -20.59
N ALA A 37 6.36 21.98 -20.77
CA ALA A 37 5.76 21.15 -19.72
C ALA A 37 6.69 20.95 -18.52
N GLU A 38 8.02 20.93 -18.69
CA GLU A 38 8.94 20.80 -17.56
C GLU A 38 8.91 22.04 -16.66
N ILE A 39 8.93 23.24 -17.27
CA ILE A 39 8.83 24.50 -16.53
C ILE A 39 7.46 24.64 -15.87
N PHE A 40 6.39 24.21 -16.55
CA PHE A 40 5.06 24.13 -15.96
C PHE A 40 5.04 23.26 -14.70
N THR A 41 5.61 22.05 -14.79
CA THR A 41 5.69 21.11 -13.67
C THR A 41 6.48 21.71 -12.50
N ASP A 42 7.59 22.40 -12.78
CA ASP A 42 8.39 23.11 -11.76
C ASP A 42 7.64 24.31 -11.14
N GLN A 43 6.74 24.95 -11.87
CA GLN A 43 5.93 26.05 -11.34
C GLN A 43 4.80 25.55 -10.44
N ILE A 44 4.09 24.49 -10.86
CA ILE A 44 2.98 23.93 -10.07
C ILE A 44 3.47 23.15 -8.85
N SER A 45 4.72 22.65 -8.87
CA SER A 45 5.34 22.00 -7.71
C SER A 45 5.54 22.97 -6.54
N GLN A 46 5.71 24.27 -6.82
CA GLN A 46 5.82 25.31 -5.80
C GLN A 46 4.48 25.71 -5.17
N ILE A 47 3.35 25.24 -5.73
CA ILE A 47 2.01 25.54 -5.20
C ILE A 47 1.70 24.53 -4.08
N GLU A 48 1.66 25.00 -2.84
CA GLU A 48 1.21 24.20 -1.70
C GLU A 48 -0.29 24.33 -1.41
N ASP A 49 -0.93 25.41 -1.90
CA ASP A 49 -2.35 25.63 -1.69
C ASP A 49 -3.21 24.74 -2.59
N ARG A 50 -3.97 23.83 -1.96
CA ARG A 50 -4.90 22.92 -2.64
C ARG A 50 -5.94 23.66 -3.46
N GLN A 51 -6.45 24.80 -3.00
CA GLN A 51 -7.52 25.51 -3.70
C GLN A 51 -7.02 26.11 -5.02
N THR A 52 -5.80 26.64 -5.02
CA THR A 52 -5.11 27.11 -6.22
C THR A 52 -4.89 25.97 -7.22
N MET A 53 -4.40 24.80 -6.78
CA MET A 53 -4.24 23.64 -7.66
C MET A 53 -5.56 23.09 -8.20
N LEU A 54 -6.63 23.10 -7.40
CA LEU A 54 -7.96 22.67 -7.82
C LEU A 54 -8.50 23.57 -8.94
N THR A 55 -8.27 24.89 -8.81
CA THR A 55 -8.66 25.88 -9.81
C THR A 55 -7.94 25.62 -11.13
N LEU A 56 -6.61 25.45 -11.09
CA LEU A 56 -5.80 25.15 -12.27
C LEU A 56 -6.23 23.85 -12.97
N LYS A 57 -6.46 22.78 -12.20
CA LYS A 57 -6.97 21.50 -12.73
C LYS A 57 -8.33 21.69 -13.41
N ASN A 58 -9.25 22.42 -12.79
CA ASN A 58 -10.59 22.64 -13.34
C ASN A 58 -10.51 23.44 -14.65
N THR A 59 -9.71 24.52 -14.71
CA THR A 59 -9.47 25.27 -15.95
C THR A 59 -8.94 24.38 -17.08
N LEU A 60 -8.00 23.49 -16.78
CA LEU A 60 -7.46 22.55 -17.76
C LEU A 60 -8.47 21.46 -18.16
N ALA A 61 -9.35 21.04 -17.24
CA ALA A 61 -10.47 20.13 -17.54
C ALA A 61 -11.52 20.80 -18.44
N ASP A 62 -11.79 22.08 -18.22
CA ASP A 62 -12.70 22.89 -19.01
C ASP A 62 -12.17 23.04 -20.43
N ALA A 63 -10.85 23.28 -20.60
CA ALA A 63 -10.21 23.29 -21.91
C ALA A 63 -10.40 21.97 -22.68
N ARG A 64 -10.28 20.82 -22.00
CA ARG A 64 -10.52 19.50 -22.61
C ARG A 64 -11.99 19.30 -22.99
N SER A 65 -12.90 19.77 -22.15
CA SER A 65 -14.34 19.73 -22.44
C SER A 65 -14.68 20.63 -23.64
N LEU A 66 -14.05 21.80 -23.72
CA LEU A 66 -14.19 22.76 -24.80
C LEU A 66 -13.68 22.21 -26.13
N TYR A 67 -12.56 21.50 -26.14
CA TYR A 67 -12.06 20.78 -27.31
C TYR A 67 -13.10 19.81 -27.89
N ASN A 68 -13.71 18.99 -27.03
CA ASN A 68 -14.73 18.04 -27.45
C ASN A 68 -15.95 18.75 -28.02
N LEU A 69 -16.37 19.86 -27.41
CA LEU A 69 -17.50 20.66 -27.84
C LEU A 69 -17.26 21.35 -29.19
N ILE A 70 -16.11 22.00 -29.37
CA ILE A 70 -15.71 22.63 -30.65
C ILE A 70 -15.72 21.60 -31.79
N ARG A 71 -15.21 20.39 -31.52
CA ARG A 71 -15.18 19.29 -32.50
C ARG A 71 -16.59 18.79 -32.84
N LEU A 72 -17.49 18.70 -31.86
CA LEU A 72 -18.89 18.30 -32.04
C LEU A 72 -19.67 19.31 -32.90
N GLN A 73 -19.38 20.60 -32.74
CA GLN A 73 -20.05 21.68 -33.46
C GLN A 73 -19.43 21.99 -34.84
N GLY A 74 -18.27 21.40 -35.18
CA GLY A 74 -17.60 21.64 -36.45
C GLY A 74 -16.91 23.00 -36.58
N ASN A 75 -16.72 23.73 -35.47
CA ASN A 75 -16.09 25.06 -35.44
C ASN A 75 -14.55 24.98 -35.46
N ILE A 76 -13.99 24.37 -36.51
CA ILE A 76 -12.56 24.00 -36.60
C ILE A 76 -11.63 25.23 -36.47
N GLU A 77 -12.08 26.42 -36.86
CA GLU A 77 -11.30 27.66 -36.73
C GLU A 77 -10.92 27.99 -35.27
N LEU A 78 -11.78 27.63 -34.31
CA LEU A 78 -11.53 27.87 -32.88
C LEU A 78 -10.48 26.91 -32.30
N LEU A 79 -10.22 25.78 -32.97
CA LEU A 79 -9.18 24.84 -32.55
C LEU A 79 -7.76 25.41 -32.68
N GLN A 80 -7.57 26.48 -33.45
CA GLN A 80 -6.27 27.13 -33.62
C GLN A 80 -5.95 28.12 -32.49
N GLN A 81 -6.92 28.48 -31.66
CA GLN A 81 -6.71 29.49 -30.61
C GLN A 81 -6.02 28.97 -29.36
N LEU A 82 -6.00 27.64 -29.16
CA LEU A 82 -5.35 26.97 -28.04
C LEU A 82 -4.70 25.67 -28.52
N ASP A 83 -3.54 25.34 -27.98
CA ASP A 83 -2.91 24.05 -28.19
C ASP A 83 -3.53 23.00 -27.25
N PHE A 84 -4.70 22.48 -27.62
CA PHE A 84 -5.43 21.49 -26.83
C PHE A 84 -4.66 20.19 -26.58
N ASN A 85 -3.68 19.86 -27.43
CA ASN A 85 -2.82 18.70 -27.21
C ASN A 85 -1.87 18.96 -26.04
N LYS A 86 -1.21 20.13 -26.00
CA LYS A 86 -0.40 20.53 -24.84
C LYS A 86 -1.22 20.67 -23.57
N LEU A 87 -2.39 21.31 -23.64
CA LEU A 87 -3.26 21.47 -22.46
C LEU A 87 -3.66 20.11 -21.84
N ASN A 88 -3.85 19.08 -22.66
CA ASN A 88 -4.09 17.72 -22.15
C ASN A 88 -2.89 17.11 -21.43
N VAL A 89 -1.65 17.45 -21.82
CA VAL A 89 -0.44 17.04 -21.10
C VAL A 89 -0.37 17.79 -19.76
N LEU A 90 -0.51 19.12 -19.79
CA LEU A 90 -0.50 19.96 -18.58
C LEU A 90 -1.60 19.55 -17.59
N TYR A 91 -2.77 19.14 -18.09
CA TYR A 91 -3.86 18.62 -17.26
C TYR A 91 -3.43 17.38 -16.45
N ARG A 92 -2.68 16.46 -17.06
CA ARG A 92 -2.19 15.26 -16.36
C ARG A 92 -1.21 15.63 -15.26
N GLU A 93 -0.30 16.57 -15.54
CA GLU A 93 0.65 17.07 -14.54
C GLU A 93 -0.07 17.79 -13.38
N ALA A 94 -1.07 18.62 -13.68
CA ALA A 94 -1.89 19.30 -12.67
C ALA A 94 -2.72 18.32 -11.82
N CYS A 95 -3.29 17.27 -12.44
CA CYS A 95 -3.94 16.17 -11.73
C CYS A 95 -2.97 15.47 -10.78
N HIS A 96 -1.81 15.06 -11.29
CA HIS A 96 -0.77 14.39 -10.50
C HIS A 96 -0.35 15.25 -9.31
N ARG A 97 -0.11 16.55 -9.50
CA ARG A 97 0.23 17.46 -8.40
C ARG A 97 -0.88 17.59 -7.36
N LEU A 98 -2.14 17.68 -7.77
CA LEU A 98 -3.26 17.75 -6.83
C LEU A 98 -3.40 16.44 -6.03
N ASP A 99 -3.20 15.29 -6.67
CA ASP A 99 -3.23 13.99 -6.01
C ASP A 99 -2.11 13.89 -4.95
N LEU A 100 -0.91 14.42 -5.25
CA LEU A 100 0.17 14.56 -4.27
C LEU A 100 -0.19 15.47 -3.09
N LEU A 101 -0.84 16.61 -3.32
CA LEU A 101 -1.28 17.50 -2.23
C LEU A 101 -2.32 16.84 -1.34
N ASN A 102 -3.25 16.07 -1.93
CA ASN A 102 -4.24 15.31 -1.17
C ASN A 102 -3.55 14.22 -0.34
N LEU A 103 -2.63 13.47 -0.94
CA LEU A 103 -1.84 12.45 -0.26
C LEU A 103 -1.04 13.05 0.91
N LYS A 104 -0.39 14.21 0.72
CA LYS A 104 0.32 14.93 1.79
C LYS A 104 -0.64 15.28 2.94
N ALA A 105 -1.82 15.82 2.63
CA ALA A 105 -2.82 16.17 3.63
C ALA A 105 -3.34 14.95 4.40
N ASP A 106 -3.59 13.84 3.71
CA ASP A 106 -4.10 12.60 4.31
C ASP A 106 -3.03 11.95 5.22
N LEU A 107 -1.76 11.99 4.82
CA LEU A 107 -0.62 11.57 5.65
C LEU A 107 -0.48 12.43 6.91
N GLU A 108 -0.65 13.75 6.79
CA GLU A 108 -0.59 14.68 7.93
C GLU A 108 -1.76 14.48 8.90
N GLN A 109 -2.95 14.11 8.40
CA GLN A 109 -4.14 13.85 9.21
C GLN A 109 -4.15 12.43 9.82
N GLY A 110 -3.25 11.54 9.39
CA GLY A 110 -3.05 10.21 9.98
C GLY A 110 -4.17 9.21 9.70
N VAL A 111 -5.01 9.47 8.69
CA VAL A 111 -6.12 8.59 8.30
C VAL A 111 -5.58 7.49 7.39
N ASP A 112 -5.36 6.30 7.93
CA ASP A 112 -4.94 5.08 7.21
C ASP A 112 -3.55 5.12 6.53
N ILE A 113 -2.52 5.29 7.36
CA ILE A 113 -1.10 5.23 6.98
C ILE A 113 -0.72 3.88 6.33
N SER A 114 -1.47 2.79 6.49
CA SER A 114 -1.12 1.51 5.85
C SER A 114 -1.45 1.50 4.35
N GLY A 115 -2.61 2.03 3.96
CA GLY A 115 -2.96 2.25 2.55
C GLY A 115 -2.17 3.41 1.94
N LEU A 116 -2.08 4.53 2.67
CA LEU A 116 -1.35 5.71 2.24
C LEU A 116 0.17 5.52 2.21
N LEU A 117 0.77 4.66 3.05
CA LEU A 117 2.17 4.29 2.84
C LEU A 117 2.30 3.59 1.50
N ASN A 118 1.46 2.60 1.19
CA ASN A 118 1.63 1.88 -0.07
C ASN A 118 1.48 2.79 -1.30
N GLN A 119 0.53 3.74 -1.28
CA GLN A 119 0.30 4.73 -2.34
C GLN A 119 1.35 5.86 -2.33
N ALA A 120 1.66 6.42 -1.17
CA ALA A 120 2.71 7.43 -1.05
C ALA A 120 4.05 6.88 -1.45
N LEU A 121 4.43 5.67 -1.02
CA LEU A 121 5.70 5.01 -1.40
C LEU A 121 5.78 4.68 -2.91
N GLU A 122 4.65 4.61 -3.62
CA GLU A 122 4.58 4.44 -5.07
C GLU A 122 4.74 5.79 -5.80
N GLU A 123 4.19 6.87 -5.24
CA GLU A 123 4.15 8.22 -5.80
C GLU A 123 5.05 9.25 -5.11
N VAL A 124 5.98 8.90 -4.20
CA VAL A 124 6.88 9.89 -3.55
C VAL A 124 7.80 10.52 -4.61
N ILE A 125 7.27 11.54 -5.26
CA ILE A 125 7.99 12.70 -5.75
C ILE A 125 8.19 13.53 -4.50
N PHE A 126 9.30 13.27 -3.82
CA PHE A 126 9.85 14.29 -2.95
C PHE A 126 10.06 15.51 -3.85
N GLU A 127 9.38 16.63 -3.55
CA GLU A 127 9.71 17.92 -4.15
C GLU A 127 11.04 18.36 -3.59
N PHE A 128 12.11 17.77 -4.13
CA PHE A 128 13.45 18.23 -3.87
C PHE A 128 13.61 19.52 -4.66
N HIS A 129 13.53 20.66 -3.98
CA HIS A 129 14.00 21.90 -4.57
C HIS A 129 15.47 21.69 -4.98
N LYS A 130 15.71 21.68 -6.29
CA LYS A 130 17.01 21.41 -6.91
C LYS A 130 18.03 22.47 -6.47
N ILE A 131 18.87 22.16 -5.48
CA ILE A 131 19.96 23.05 -5.05
C ILE A 131 21.32 22.57 -5.61
N GLY A 132 21.51 21.28 -5.95
CA GLY A 132 22.73 20.77 -6.60
C GLY A 132 22.73 19.28 -7.01
N GLU A 133 23.79 18.81 -7.70
CA GLU A 133 23.92 17.42 -8.20
C GLU A 133 24.07 16.38 -7.08
N GLU A 134 24.71 16.73 -5.95
CA GLU A 134 24.92 15.81 -4.83
C GLU A 134 23.61 15.42 -4.11
N GLU A 135 22.63 16.33 -4.07
CA GLU A 135 21.32 16.06 -3.47
C GLU A 135 20.46 15.13 -4.35
N LEU A 136 20.61 15.19 -5.67
CA LEU A 136 19.93 14.28 -6.60
C LEU A 136 20.38 12.82 -6.39
N VAL A 137 21.68 12.60 -6.18
CA VAL A 137 22.21 11.26 -5.90
C VAL A 137 21.70 10.72 -4.56
N LEU A 138 21.61 11.57 -3.53
CA LEU A 138 21.09 11.19 -2.22
C LEU A 138 19.58 10.92 -2.26
N ALA A 139 18.83 11.70 -3.04
CA ALA A 139 17.41 11.49 -3.31
C ALA A 139 17.14 10.12 -3.95
N ASP A 140 17.89 9.79 -5.01
CA ASP A 140 17.78 8.49 -5.68
C ASP A 140 18.09 7.33 -4.74
N GLN A 141 19.16 7.46 -3.94
CA GLN A 141 19.52 6.46 -2.93
C GLN A 141 18.44 6.28 -1.86
N LEU A 142 17.83 7.36 -1.40
CA LEU A 142 16.72 7.33 -0.44
C LEU A 142 15.52 6.60 -1.04
N LYS A 143 15.14 6.94 -2.29
CA LYS A 143 14.04 6.31 -3.03
C LYS A 143 14.27 4.82 -3.21
N ASP A 144 15.46 4.41 -3.64
CA ASP A 144 15.79 3.00 -3.82
C ASP A 144 15.80 2.21 -2.50
N THR A 145 16.37 2.79 -1.44
CA THR A 145 16.41 2.14 -0.12
C THR A 145 15.00 1.95 0.42
N LEU A 146 14.14 2.95 0.25
CA LEU A 146 12.74 2.93 0.65
C LEU A 146 11.95 1.88 -0.15
N ARG A 147 12.09 1.84 -1.48
CA ARG A 147 11.47 0.83 -2.35
C ARG A 147 11.85 -0.59 -1.91
N ARG A 148 13.16 -0.85 -1.71
CA ARG A 148 13.65 -2.15 -1.24
C ARG A 148 13.15 -2.52 0.16
N THR A 149 13.01 -1.54 1.05
CA THR A 149 12.47 -1.75 2.40
C THR A 149 11.00 -2.16 2.33
N ARG A 150 10.21 -1.50 1.46
CA ARG A 150 8.81 -1.85 1.20
C ARG A 150 8.66 -3.25 0.62
N GLU A 151 9.43 -3.57 -0.43
CA GLU A 151 9.43 -4.91 -1.02
C GLU A 151 9.77 -5.98 0.02
N ALA A 152 10.73 -5.69 0.91
CA ALA A 152 11.03 -6.59 2.02
C ALA A 152 9.85 -6.73 3.01
N LEU A 153 9.16 -5.64 3.36
CA LEU A 153 7.97 -5.73 4.22
C LEU A 153 6.83 -6.53 3.57
N ALA A 154 6.53 -6.27 2.30
CA ALA A 154 5.47 -6.95 1.56
C ALA A 154 5.72 -8.46 1.41
N ASN A 155 6.99 -8.86 1.31
CA ASN A 155 7.40 -10.26 1.22
C ASN A 155 7.26 -11.04 2.54
N ASN A 156 6.91 -10.39 3.66
CA ASN A 156 6.70 -11.08 4.93
C ASN A 156 5.30 -11.73 4.95
N PHE A 157 5.25 -13.06 5.13
CA PHE A 157 4.01 -13.82 5.15
C PHE A 157 3.21 -13.73 6.47
N ASP A 158 3.80 -13.17 7.53
CA ASP A 158 3.23 -13.08 8.87
C ASP A 158 3.23 -11.63 9.35
N GLN A 159 2.28 -10.86 8.82
CA GLN A 159 2.10 -9.45 9.13
C GLN A 159 1.66 -9.17 10.57
N GLN A 160 1.25 -10.21 11.31
CA GLN A 160 0.82 -10.11 12.70
C GLN A 160 1.99 -10.34 13.67
N ASP A 161 3.19 -10.68 13.19
CA ASP A 161 4.36 -10.93 14.04
C ASP A 161 4.71 -9.65 14.83
N PRO A 162 4.84 -9.70 16.17
CA PRO A 162 5.18 -8.53 16.98
C PRO A 162 6.47 -7.86 16.50
N GLN A 163 7.47 -8.64 16.06
CA GLN A 163 8.72 -8.11 15.53
C GLN A 163 8.50 -7.38 14.20
N PHE A 164 7.61 -7.90 13.34
CA PHE A 164 7.23 -7.24 12.10
C PHE A 164 6.47 -5.94 12.38
N ILE A 165 5.49 -5.98 13.29
CA ILE A 165 4.70 -4.81 13.69
C ILE A 165 5.61 -3.71 14.22
N THR A 166 6.54 -4.03 15.13
CA THR A 166 7.50 -3.04 15.65
C THR A 166 8.35 -2.40 14.53
N LEU A 167 8.80 -3.20 13.55
CA LEU A 167 9.58 -2.69 12.42
C LEU A 167 8.75 -1.80 11.49
N LYS A 168 7.48 -2.17 11.28
CA LYS A 168 6.53 -1.38 10.49
C LYS A 168 6.21 -0.05 11.18
N GLU A 169 5.95 -0.07 12.49
CA GLU A 169 5.72 1.13 13.30
C GLU A 169 6.95 2.06 13.33
N GLU A 170 8.15 1.48 13.42
CA GLU A 170 9.41 2.24 13.34
C GLU A 170 9.54 2.97 11.99
N LEU A 171 9.18 2.29 10.89
CA LEU A 171 9.13 2.90 9.57
C LEU A 171 8.07 4.02 9.50
N GLU A 172 6.83 3.75 9.93
CA GLU A 172 5.73 4.73 9.97
C GLU A 172 6.11 5.99 10.77
N ARG A 173 6.81 5.81 11.89
CA ARG A 173 7.25 6.92 12.75
C ARG A 173 8.23 7.85 12.03
N LEU A 174 9.09 7.32 11.16
CA LEU A 174 10.02 8.14 10.38
C LEU A 174 9.27 9.09 9.44
N PHE A 175 8.17 8.63 8.84
CA PHE A 175 7.33 9.43 7.97
C PHE A 175 6.45 10.42 8.74
N LYS A 176 5.84 10.02 9.87
CA LYS A 176 4.99 10.91 10.67
C LYS A 176 5.74 12.05 11.34
N LYS A 177 6.98 11.81 11.79
CA LYS A 177 7.75 12.79 12.57
C LYS A 177 8.26 13.95 11.71
N LYS A 178 8.33 13.80 10.38
CA LYS A 178 8.94 14.78 9.50
C LYS A 178 8.00 15.11 8.37
N LYS A 179 7.54 16.37 8.31
CA LYS A 179 6.79 16.90 7.17
C LYS A 179 7.64 16.65 5.92
N LEU A 180 7.10 15.86 5.00
CA LEU A 180 7.80 15.32 3.83
C LEU A 180 8.38 16.38 2.87
N SER A 181 7.98 17.66 3.04
CA SER A 181 8.32 18.75 2.14
C SER A 181 9.67 19.42 2.40
N GLU A 182 10.32 19.20 3.56
CA GLU A 182 11.57 19.91 3.90
C GLU A 182 12.58 18.99 4.59
N ILE A 183 13.19 18.07 3.82
CA ILE A 183 14.26 17.21 4.32
C ILE A 183 15.60 17.80 3.89
N THR A 184 16.45 18.17 4.85
CA THR A 184 17.80 18.67 4.56
C THR A 184 18.78 17.53 4.21
N GLN A 185 19.89 17.84 3.54
CA GLN A 185 20.91 16.85 3.13
C GLN A 185 21.40 15.95 4.29
N ASN A 186 21.70 16.55 5.45
CA ASN A 186 22.13 15.80 6.65
C ASN A 186 21.04 14.83 7.12
N GLU A 187 19.77 15.21 6.97
CA GLU A 187 18.64 14.39 7.34
C GLU A 187 18.39 13.26 6.33
N MET A 188 18.64 13.50 5.03
CA MET A 188 18.60 12.43 4.03
C MET A 188 19.61 11.34 4.36
N VAL A 189 20.86 11.71 4.68
CA VAL A 189 21.91 10.75 5.07
C VAL A 189 21.51 9.96 6.33
N ALA A 190 20.97 10.64 7.34
CA ALA A 190 20.49 9.99 8.56
C ALA A 190 19.32 9.03 8.28
N ASN A 191 18.35 9.45 7.46
CA ASN A 191 17.19 8.65 7.09
C ASN A 191 17.59 7.42 6.27
N ILE A 192 18.51 7.56 5.29
CA ILE A 192 19.09 6.43 4.55
C ILE A 192 19.74 5.43 5.53
N GLY A 193 20.49 5.92 6.51
CA GLY A 193 21.10 5.08 7.53
C GLY A 193 20.08 4.30 8.37
N ILE A 194 18.98 4.94 8.77
CA ILE A 194 17.91 4.29 9.55
C ILE A 194 17.15 3.28 8.67
N LEU A 195 16.76 3.67 7.45
CA LEU A 195 16.07 2.80 6.50
C LEU A 195 16.90 1.55 6.18
N ASN A 196 18.21 1.69 5.99
CA ASN A 196 19.10 0.54 5.78
C ASN A 196 19.13 -0.42 6.99
N LYS A 197 19.09 0.11 8.22
CA LYS A 197 19.00 -0.72 9.44
C LYS A 197 17.66 -1.46 9.51
N ILE A 198 16.55 -0.76 9.23
CA ILE A 198 15.21 -1.33 9.19
C ILE A 198 15.15 -2.42 8.11
N HIS A 199 15.61 -2.12 6.89
CA HIS A 199 15.71 -3.08 5.78
C HIS A 199 16.51 -4.32 6.17
N GLY A 200 17.67 -4.15 6.80
CA GLY A 200 18.50 -5.26 7.27
C GLY A 200 17.78 -6.16 8.27
N ARG A 201 17.06 -5.56 9.23
CA ARG A 201 16.27 -6.29 10.23
C ARG A 201 15.10 -7.04 9.60
N ILE A 202 14.36 -6.42 8.68
CA ILE A 202 13.26 -7.08 7.96
C ILE A 202 13.78 -8.21 7.08
N LYS A 203 14.92 -8.01 6.39
CA LYS A 203 15.54 -9.04 5.56
C LYS A 203 15.95 -10.25 6.39
N GLU A 204 16.55 -10.04 7.56
CA GLU A 204 16.89 -11.14 8.47
C GLU A 204 15.65 -11.82 9.05
N LEU A 205 14.60 -11.05 9.40
CA LEU A 205 13.33 -11.60 9.85
C LEU A 205 12.70 -12.49 8.78
N ASN A 206 12.62 -12.01 7.54
CA ASN A 206 12.11 -12.77 6.40
C ASN A 206 12.95 -14.01 6.12
N ARG A 207 14.28 -13.91 6.22
CA ARG A 207 15.18 -15.07 6.07
C ARG A 207 14.86 -16.15 7.10
N ARG A 208 14.72 -15.78 8.38
CA ARG A 208 14.35 -16.71 9.46
C ARG A 208 12.95 -17.30 9.27
N ASN A 209 11.99 -16.48 8.87
CA ASN A 209 10.63 -16.89 8.58
C ASN A 209 10.60 -17.90 7.42
N ASN A 210 11.36 -17.65 6.34
CA ASN A 210 11.48 -18.57 5.21
C ASN A 210 12.14 -19.89 5.62
N LEU A 211 13.23 -19.86 6.41
CA LEU A 211 13.84 -21.09 6.92
C LEU A 211 12.87 -21.93 7.76
N LEU A 212 12.00 -21.29 8.55
CA LEU A 212 10.97 -21.98 9.32
C LEU A 212 9.88 -22.55 8.40
N ARG A 213 9.40 -21.76 7.44
CA ARG A 213 8.42 -22.19 6.43
C ARG A 213 8.91 -23.39 5.63
N ASP A 214 10.17 -23.40 5.24
CA ASP A 214 10.76 -24.48 4.46
C ASP A 214 10.80 -25.80 5.26
N LYS A 215 10.94 -25.74 6.60
CA LYS A 215 10.80 -26.92 7.47
C LYS A 215 9.38 -27.52 7.42
N TYR A 216 8.37 -26.69 7.18
CA TYR A 216 6.98 -27.12 6.98
C TYR A 216 6.62 -27.34 5.51
N ARG A 217 7.62 -27.59 4.64
CA ARG A 217 7.46 -27.84 3.21
C ARG A 217 6.74 -26.70 2.46
N GLY A 218 6.96 -25.46 2.89
CA GLY A 218 6.32 -24.28 2.30
C GLY A 218 5.03 -23.85 2.99
N ASP A 219 4.52 -24.63 3.97
CA ASP A 219 3.27 -24.28 4.64
C ASP A 219 3.43 -23.09 5.59
N VAL A 220 2.80 -21.98 5.20
CA VAL A 220 2.79 -20.73 5.95
C VAL A 220 1.97 -20.84 7.24
N LYS A 221 0.88 -21.63 7.27
CA LYS A 221 -0.01 -21.77 8.43
C LYS A 221 0.75 -22.31 9.63
N TYR A 222 1.41 -23.46 9.45
CA TYR A 222 2.18 -24.09 10.52
C TYR A 222 3.44 -23.31 10.89
N ALA A 223 4.02 -22.55 9.96
CA ALA A 223 5.08 -21.62 10.28
C ALA A 223 4.59 -20.49 11.21
N ARG A 224 3.40 -19.92 10.96
CA ARG A 224 2.76 -18.94 11.85
C ARG A 224 2.39 -19.56 13.19
N THR A 225 1.72 -20.71 13.21
CA THR A 225 1.38 -21.43 14.44
C THR A 225 2.62 -21.68 15.28
N HIS A 226 3.72 -22.15 14.68
CA HIS A 226 4.99 -22.35 15.39
C HIS A 226 5.49 -21.06 16.03
N LYS A 227 5.46 -19.92 15.31
CA LYS A 227 5.87 -18.63 15.85
C LYS A 227 4.98 -18.18 17.02
N ARG A 228 3.66 -18.33 16.90
CA ARG A 228 2.72 -17.98 17.98
C ARG A 228 2.94 -18.80 19.23
N LEU A 229 3.24 -20.09 19.10
CA LEU A 229 3.57 -20.95 20.24
C LEU A 229 4.88 -20.56 20.91
N ARG A 230 5.82 -20.02 20.14
CA ARG A 230 7.05 -19.46 20.71
C ARG A 230 6.79 -18.16 21.48
N GLU A 231 5.83 -17.34 21.04
CA GLU A 231 5.47 -16.07 21.67
C GLU A 231 4.66 -16.24 22.96
N HIS A 232 3.70 -17.16 22.99
CA HIS A 232 2.74 -17.34 24.11
C HIS A 232 3.25 -18.19 25.28
N GLY A 233 4.55 -18.51 25.28
CA GLY A 233 5.18 -19.36 26.28
C GLY A 233 5.44 -20.75 25.73
N ARG A 234 6.73 -21.06 25.57
CA ARG A 234 7.18 -22.38 25.12
C ARG A 234 6.74 -23.44 26.15
N PRO A 235 6.35 -24.67 25.72
CA PRO A 235 6.66 -25.84 26.52
C PRO A 235 8.16 -25.80 26.82
N SER A 236 8.65 -26.18 28.02
CA SER A 236 10.10 -26.17 28.36
C SER A 236 11.00 -27.04 27.45
N GLU A 237 10.43 -27.61 26.40
CA GLU A 237 11.05 -28.52 25.45
C GLU A 237 11.85 -27.78 24.36
N PRO A 238 12.86 -28.45 23.78
CA PRO A 238 13.62 -27.91 22.66
C PRO A 238 12.75 -27.72 21.41
N GLU A 239 13.03 -26.66 20.65
CA GLU A 239 12.32 -26.27 19.42
C GLU A 239 12.17 -27.41 18.40
N ARG A 240 13.16 -28.32 18.35
CA ARG A 240 13.12 -29.52 17.49
C ARG A 240 11.94 -30.44 17.80
N LYS A 241 11.62 -30.65 19.08
CA LYS A 241 10.50 -31.52 19.49
C LYS A 241 9.16 -30.87 19.18
N ILE A 242 9.05 -29.56 19.43
CA ILE A 242 7.85 -28.78 19.08
C ILE A 242 7.60 -28.85 17.57
N TYR A 243 8.66 -28.72 16.76
CA TYR A 243 8.57 -28.90 15.31
C TYR A 243 8.06 -30.30 14.93
N GLN A 244 8.60 -31.36 15.52
CA GLN A 244 8.18 -32.74 15.22
C GLN A 244 6.71 -32.98 15.59
N ALA A 245 6.28 -32.52 16.77
CA ALA A 245 4.88 -32.62 17.20
C ALA A 245 3.95 -31.84 16.26
N LEU A 246 4.27 -30.59 15.93
CA LEU A 246 3.48 -29.80 14.98
C LEU A 246 3.47 -30.39 13.57
N LEU A 247 4.55 -31.03 13.13
CA LEU A 247 4.60 -31.69 11.83
C LEU A 247 3.71 -32.94 11.81
N SER A 248 3.67 -33.73 12.88
CA SER A 248 2.73 -34.85 13.00
C SER A 248 1.28 -34.35 12.97
N VAL A 249 0.97 -33.32 13.78
CA VAL A 249 -0.36 -32.69 13.79
C VAL A 249 -0.72 -32.16 12.40
N LYS A 250 0.24 -31.57 11.68
CA LYS A 250 0.05 -31.12 10.29
C LYS A 250 -0.40 -32.26 9.38
N LEU A 251 0.34 -33.36 9.38
CA LEU A 251 0.05 -34.49 8.48
C LEU A 251 -1.32 -35.10 8.77
N ASP A 252 -1.68 -35.26 10.04
CA ASP A 252 -2.98 -35.79 10.43
C ASP A 252 -4.13 -34.80 10.14
N ALA A 253 -3.93 -33.51 10.43
CA ALA A 253 -4.90 -32.46 10.12
C ALA A 253 -5.15 -32.33 8.61
N ASP A 254 -4.10 -32.28 7.80
CA ASP A 254 -4.18 -32.23 6.33
C ASP A 254 -4.96 -33.45 5.81
N ASN A 255 -4.65 -34.66 6.28
CA ASN A 255 -5.35 -35.89 5.88
C ASN A 255 -6.84 -35.85 6.24
N LYS A 256 -7.20 -35.33 7.42
CA LYS A 256 -8.61 -35.21 7.84
C LYS A 256 -9.38 -34.22 6.98
N VAL A 257 -8.78 -33.07 6.67
CA VAL A 257 -9.40 -32.05 5.80
C VAL A 257 -9.53 -32.56 4.35
N LEU A 258 -8.53 -33.28 3.85
CA LEU A 258 -8.58 -33.92 2.52
C LEU A 258 -9.68 -34.98 2.44
N ASN A 259 -9.83 -35.82 3.47
CA ASN A 259 -10.84 -36.87 3.50
C ASN A 259 -12.27 -36.33 3.68
N ASN A 260 -12.45 -35.15 4.30
CA ASN A 260 -13.75 -34.55 4.48
C ASN A 260 -13.68 -33.01 4.45
N SER A 261 -13.65 -32.43 3.25
CA SER A 261 -13.51 -30.98 3.08
C SER A 261 -14.70 -30.17 3.63
N ASN A 262 -15.87 -30.80 3.79
CA ASN A 262 -17.04 -30.18 4.43
C ASN A 262 -16.83 -29.89 5.92
N ILE A 263 -15.76 -30.43 6.53
CA ILE A 263 -15.40 -30.16 7.92
C ILE A 263 -15.10 -28.68 8.16
N LEU A 264 -14.61 -27.96 7.14
CA LEU A 264 -14.28 -26.53 7.22
C LEU A 264 -15.54 -25.65 7.35
N ASN A 265 -16.71 -26.17 6.96
CA ASN A 265 -17.99 -25.48 7.13
C ASN A 265 -18.56 -25.60 8.56
N ASN A 266 -17.96 -26.46 9.40
CA ASN A 266 -18.40 -26.69 10.77
C ASN A 266 -17.23 -26.50 11.74
N GLU A 267 -16.98 -25.24 12.10
CA GLU A 267 -15.91 -24.83 13.02
C GLU A 267 -15.92 -25.63 14.33
N GLY A 268 -17.10 -25.84 14.95
CA GLY A 268 -17.20 -26.57 16.22
C GLY A 268 -16.84 -28.05 16.12
N TYR A 269 -17.06 -28.69 14.97
CA TYR A 269 -16.63 -30.07 14.74
C TYR A 269 -15.13 -30.14 14.42
N LEU A 270 -14.62 -29.21 13.61
CA LEU A 270 -13.20 -29.06 13.32
C LEU A 270 -12.40 -28.84 14.61
N GLU A 271 -12.86 -27.94 15.49
CA GLU A 271 -12.20 -27.64 16.76
C GLU A 271 -12.04 -28.90 17.62
N ARG A 272 -13.09 -29.70 17.78
CA ARG A 272 -13.05 -30.94 18.57
C ARG A 272 -12.07 -31.97 17.99
N GLN A 273 -12.07 -32.15 16.67
CA GLN A 273 -11.15 -33.09 16.03
C GLN A 273 -9.70 -32.67 16.13
N MET A 274 -9.42 -31.38 15.97
CA MET A 274 -8.08 -30.82 16.05
C MET A 274 -7.55 -30.85 17.49
N VAL A 275 -8.38 -30.66 18.52
CA VAL A 275 -7.96 -30.84 19.93
C VAL A 275 -7.46 -32.27 20.15
N SER A 276 -8.23 -33.27 19.72
CA SER A 276 -7.82 -34.68 19.86
C SER A 276 -6.52 -34.98 19.13
N CYS A 277 -6.32 -34.43 17.93
CA CYS A 277 -5.08 -34.54 17.16
C CYS A 277 -3.89 -33.92 17.91
N VAL A 278 -4.05 -32.69 18.41
CA VAL A 278 -3.00 -31.97 19.15
C VAL A 278 -2.60 -32.73 20.40
N ILE A 279 -3.56 -33.20 21.20
CA ILE A 279 -3.26 -33.96 22.43
C ILE A 279 -2.56 -35.27 22.10
N ALA A 280 -3.06 -36.04 21.13
CA ALA A 280 -2.46 -37.33 20.77
C ALA A 280 -1.00 -37.17 20.32
N HIS A 281 -0.71 -36.22 19.43
CA HIS A 281 0.66 -36.06 18.96
C HIS A 281 1.56 -35.41 20.01
N PHE A 282 1.10 -34.42 20.76
CA PHE A 282 1.97 -33.77 21.75
C PHE A 282 2.20 -34.64 22.99
N GLU A 283 1.17 -35.24 23.58
CA GLU A 283 1.28 -36.01 24.83
C GLU A 283 1.62 -37.49 24.59
N ASP A 284 0.93 -38.16 23.66
CA ASP A 284 1.07 -39.61 23.48
C ASP A 284 2.30 -39.97 22.63
N GLU A 285 2.56 -39.25 21.53
CA GLU A 285 3.69 -39.56 20.64
C GLU A 285 4.99 -38.87 21.03
N HIS A 286 4.95 -37.56 21.34
CA HIS A 286 6.16 -36.76 21.58
C HIS A 286 6.44 -36.50 23.07
N HIS A 287 5.56 -36.97 23.95
CA HIS A 287 5.68 -36.86 25.42
C HIS A 287 5.92 -35.44 25.93
N ILE A 288 5.36 -34.45 25.25
CA ILE A 288 5.36 -33.03 25.62
C ILE A 288 4.14 -32.79 26.50
N LYS A 289 4.35 -32.57 27.80
CA LYS A 289 3.26 -32.22 28.72
C LYS A 289 2.67 -30.86 28.32
N LEU A 290 1.43 -30.85 27.86
CA LEU A 290 0.68 -29.63 27.59
C LEU A 290 -0.23 -29.34 28.78
N SER A 291 -0.32 -28.08 29.19
CA SER A 291 -1.44 -27.69 30.05
C SER A 291 -2.73 -27.70 29.23
N ALA A 292 -3.87 -27.95 29.85
CA ALA A 292 -5.18 -27.89 29.18
C ALA A 292 -5.43 -26.54 28.50
N GLN A 293 -4.85 -25.46 29.03
CA GLN A 293 -4.90 -24.13 28.45
C GLN A 293 -4.04 -24.04 27.18
N MET A 294 -2.79 -24.52 27.22
CA MET A 294 -1.90 -24.52 26.04
C MET A 294 -2.44 -25.41 24.92
N ALA A 295 -3.02 -26.57 25.22
CA ALA A 295 -3.63 -27.45 24.21
C ALA A 295 -4.80 -26.74 23.49
N LYS A 296 -5.64 -26.01 24.23
CA LYS A 296 -6.73 -25.20 23.64
C LYS A 296 -6.20 -24.04 22.79
N GLU A 297 -5.12 -23.40 23.24
CA GLU A 297 -4.49 -22.30 22.49
C GLU A 297 -3.85 -22.78 21.19
N ILE A 298 -3.06 -23.86 21.24
CA ILE A 298 -2.49 -24.52 20.04
C ILE A 298 -3.62 -24.85 19.06
N ASN A 299 -4.70 -25.46 19.58
CA ASN A 299 -5.83 -25.85 18.75
C ASN A 299 -6.51 -24.65 18.09
N ARG A 300 -6.82 -23.60 18.85
CA ARG A 300 -7.42 -22.38 18.32
C ARG A 300 -6.54 -21.74 17.25
N LEU A 301 -5.23 -21.71 17.45
CA LEU A 301 -4.28 -21.18 16.46
C LEU A 301 -4.34 -21.99 15.16
N ILE A 302 -4.32 -23.31 15.23
CA ILE A 302 -4.40 -24.18 14.05
C ILE A 302 -5.74 -24.00 13.32
N VAL A 303 -6.86 -24.11 14.05
CA VAL A 303 -8.21 -23.96 13.49
C VAL A 303 -8.37 -22.61 12.80
N THR A 304 -7.93 -21.52 13.45
CA THR A 304 -7.97 -20.17 12.88
C THR A 304 -7.21 -20.09 11.56
N GLU A 305 -6.03 -20.71 11.46
CA GLU A 305 -5.26 -20.70 10.21
C GLU A 305 -5.96 -21.48 9.08
N TYR A 306 -6.59 -22.63 9.38
CA TYR A 306 -7.37 -23.38 8.39
C TYR A 306 -8.63 -22.63 7.93
N LEU A 307 -9.35 -21.99 8.85
CA LEU A 307 -10.53 -21.17 8.50
C LEU A 307 -10.13 -19.93 7.71
N ASN A 308 -9.01 -19.29 8.06
CA ASN A 308 -8.50 -18.14 7.31
C ASN A 308 -8.13 -18.53 5.88
N GLU A 309 -7.44 -19.67 5.69
CA GLU A 309 -7.12 -20.20 4.35
C GLU A 309 -8.38 -20.55 3.56
N PHE A 310 -9.37 -21.20 4.20
CA PHE A 310 -10.65 -21.52 3.55
C PHE A 310 -11.40 -20.25 3.12
N ASN A 311 -11.48 -19.25 3.99
CA ASN A 311 -12.19 -17.99 3.72
C ASN A 311 -11.45 -17.08 2.72
N THR A 312 -10.11 -17.11 2.68
CA THR A 312 -9.33 -16.37 1.67
C THR A 312 -9.30 -17.09 0.32
N GLY A 313 -9.28 -18.43 0.32
CA GLY A 313 -9.47 -19.25 -0.87
C GLY A 313 -10.88 -19.16 -1.47
N ALA A 314 -11.91 -18.98 -0.63
CA ALA A 314 -13.29 -18.76 -1.10
C ALA A 314 -13.53 -17.36 -1.69
N ARG A 315 -12.67 -16.37 -1.39
CA ARG A 315 -12.74 -15.00 -1.92
C ARG A 315 -11.99 -14.79 -3.23
N THR A 316 -11.36 -15.83 -3.78
CA THR A 316 -10.56 -15.75 -5.02
C THR A 316 -11.26 -16.30 -6.26
N TRP A 317 -12.59 -16.24 -6.32
CA TRP A 317 -13.39 -16.54 -7.51
C TRP A 317 -14.35 -15.41 -7.87
#